data_AF-A0A4Q3VWN6-F1
#
_entry.id   AF-A0A4Q3VWN6-F1
#
_cell.length_a   1.000
_cell.length_b   1.000
_cell.length_c   1.000
_cell.angle_alpha   90.00
_cell.angle_beta   90.00
_cell.angle_gamma   90.00
#
_symmetry.space_group_name_H-M   'P 1'
#
loop_
_entity.id
_entity.type
_entity.pdbx_description
1 polymer ?
#
loop_
_entity_poly.entity_id
_entity_poly.type
_entity_poly.pdbx_seq_one_letter_code
_entity_poly.pdbx_strand_id
1 'polypeptide(L)'
;MRSSRFLLLMLLCGYLVSSLIMGCGQIGYMSGGTKDTLAPVLESADPDYKSTLVNTRKFTFVFDEFIELNNISSNLLISPFQKQSPVVSYNRRTLTVRLKDSLLPNTTYNINFGNAIRDLNEGNVLPGFTYVFSTGPLLDSLSISGRVLMAETGKADSTLLVMLRCYCKLVIVK
;
A
#
# COMPACT_ATOMS: atom_id res chain seq x y z
N MET A 1 58.64 -62.48 -3.41
CA MET A 1 58.86 -61.14 -2.79
C MET A 1 58.66 -59.96 -3.75
N ARG A 2 58.62 -60.15 -5.09
CA ARG A 2 58.54 -59.04 -6.08
C ARG A 2 57.10 -58.52 -6.34
N SER A 3 56.07 -59.37 -6.28
CA SER A 3 54.66 -58.96 -6.51
C SER A 3 54.03 -58.19 -5.34
N SER A 4 54.40 -58.53 -4.10
CA SER A 4 53.90 -57.84 -2.89
C SER A 4 54.36 -56.36 -2.82
N ARG A 5 55.59 -56.07 -3.26
CA ARG A 5 56.11 -54.69 -3.37
C ARG A 5 55.40 -53.90 -4.48
N PHE A 6 54.99 -54.56 -5.55
CA PHE A 6 54.25 -53.96 -6.65
C PHE A 6 52.80 -53.62 -6.25
N LEU A 7 52.17 -54.52 -5.49
CA LEU A 7 50.84 -54.30 -4.93
C LEU A 7 50.82 -53.13 -3.92
N LEU A 8 51.85 -53.04 -3.08
CA LEU A 8 52.02 -51.96 -2.11
C LEU A 8 52.22 -50.59 -2.81
N LEU A 9 52.97 -50.56 -3.91
CA LEU A 9 53.20 -49.34 -4.69
C LEU A 9 51.91 -48.84 -5.37
N MET A 10 51.09 -49.77 -5.87
CA MET A 10 49.78 -49.45 -6.47
C MET A 10 48.79 -48.90 -5.45
N LEU A 11 48.75 -49.47 -4.23
CA LEU A 11 47.92 -48.97 -3.14
C LEU A 11 48.34 -47.59 -2.67
N LEU A 12 49.66 -47.34 -2.58
CA LEU A 12 50.21 -46.03 -2.21
C LEU A 12 49.91 -44.97 -3.27
N CYS A 13 50.03 -45.33 -4.56
CA CYS A 13 49.70 -44.43 -5.67
C CYS A 13 48.19 -44.12 -5.71
N GLY A 14 47.34 -45.13 -5.48
CA GLY A 14 45.89 -44.93 -5.39
C GLY A 14 45.48 -43.98 -4.26
N TYR A 15 46.12 -44.10 -3.09
CA TYR A 15 45.89 -43.20 -1.96
C TYR A 15 46.33 -41.76 -2.24
N LEU A 16 47.48 -41.59 -2.92
CA LEU A 16 47.99 -40.28 -3.34
C LEU A 16 47.10 -39.60 -4.39
N VAL A 17 46.51 -40.37 -5.31
CA VAL A 17 45.57 -39.83 -6.29
C VAL A 17 44.23 -39.45 -5.63
N SER A 18 43.75 -40.22 -4.64
CA SER A 18 42.47 -39.90 -3.98
C SER A 18 42.53 -38.64 -3.10
N SER A 19 43.69 -38.28 -2.57
CA SER A 19 43.83 -37.05 -1.76
C SER A 19 43.84 -35.77 -2.60
N LEU A 20 44.17 -35.85 -3.88
CA LEU A 20 44.23 -34.70 -4.81
C LEU A 20 42.85 -34.25 -5.32
N ILE A 21 41.81 -35.07 -5.18
CA ILE A 21 40.43 -34.77 -5.63
C ILE A 21 39.51 -34.25 -4.51
N MET A 22 40.00 -34.08 -3.28
CA MET A 22 39.25 -33.42 -2.21
C MET A 22 39.35 -31.90 -2.33
N GLY A 23 38.66 -31.33 -3.32
CA GLY A 23 38.40 -29.90 -3.40
C GLY A 23 37.30 -29.51 -2.40
N CYS A 24 37.66 -28.83 -1.31
CA CYS A 24 36.69 -28.17 -0.44
C CYS A 24 36.10 -26.96 -1.19
N GLY A 25 34.82 -27.00 -1.54
CA GLY A 25 34.09 -25.83 -2.00
C GLY A 25 33.98 -24.81 -0.86
N GLN A 26 34.57 -23.63 -1.01
CA GLN A 26 34.46 -22.56 -0.03
C GLN A 26 33.03 -22.04 0.00
N ILE A 27 32.38 -22.07 1.17
CA ILE A 27 31.07 -21.45 1.39
C ILE A 27 31.31 -19.92 1.37
N GLY A 28 31.18 -19.32 0.18
CA GLY A 28 31.11 -17.87 0.03
C GLY A 28 29.68 -17.41 0.30
N TYR A 29 29.52 -16.29 1.01
CA TYR A 29 28.22 -15.63 1.11
C TYR A 29 27.85 -15.11 -0.29
N MET A 30 26.68 -15.50 -0.78
CA MET A 30 26.09 -14.84 -1.94
C MET A 30 25.75 -13.41 -1.51
N SER A 31 26.45 -12.42 -2.07
CA SER A 31 26.02 -11.03 -1.99
C SER A 31 24.61 -10.96 -2.56
N GLY A 32 23.65 -10.48 -1.78
CA GLY A 32 22.29 -10.21 -2.27
C GLY A 32 22.29 -9.21 -3.43
N GLY A 33 21.14 -9.11 -4.09
CA GLY A 33 20.90 -8.06 -5.08
C GLY A 33 20.85 -6.66 -4.46
N THR A 34 20.65 -5.66 -5.29
CA THR A 34 20.38 -4.30 -4.82
C THR A 34 19.15 -4.29 -3.91
N LYS A 35 19.22 -3.55 -2.81
CA LYS A 35 18.10 -3.39 -1.89
C LYS A 35 16.89 -2.80 -2.63
N ASP A 36 15.70 -3.32 -2.37
CA ASP A 36 14.46 -2.73 -2.87
C ASP A 36 14.11 -1.43 -2.13
N THR A 37 13.57 -0.47 -2.86
CA THR A 37 13.19 0.87 -2.38
C THR A 37 11.77 1.26 -2.79
N LEU A 38 11.08 0.41 -3.56
CA LEU A 38 9.73 0.68 -4.03
C LEU A 38 8.69 0.30 -2.96
N ALA A 39 7.59 1.06 -2.93
CA ALA A 39 6.47 0.80 -2.06
C ALA A 39 5.45 -0.12 -2.76
N PRO A 40 4.62 -0.86 -2.00
CA PRO A 40 3.62 -1.77 -2.57
C PRO A 40 2.60 -1.02 -3.41
N VAL A 41 2.22 -1.63 -4.54
CA VAL A 41 1.28 -1.07 -5.50
C VAL A 41 -0.05 -1.80 -5.42
N LEU A 42 -1.16 -1.05 -5.41
CA LEU A 42 -2.49 -1.63 -5.47
C LEU A 42 -2.75 -2.22 -6.87
N GLU A 43 -2.93 -3.54 -6.95
CA GLU A 43 -3.31 -4.23 -8.18
C GLU A 43 -4.82 -4.20 -8.42
N SER A 44 -5.61 -4.43 -7.36
CA SER A 44 -7.07 -4.44 -7.46
C SER A 44 -7.75 -4.12 -6.13
N ALA A 45 -8.99 -3.64 -6.22
CA ALA A 45 -9.85 -3.41 -5.07
C ALA A 45 -11.24 -3.99 -5.35
N ASP A 46 -11.88 -4.50 -4.31
CA ASP A 46 -13.28 -4.91 -4.34
C ASP A 46 -14.04 -4.23 -3.19
N PRO A 47 -15.00 -3.34 -3.47
CA PRO A 47 -15.35 -2.80 -4.79
C PRO A 47 -14.20 -2.04 -5.49
N ASP A 48 -14.36 -1.77 -6.78
CA ASP A 48 -13.36 -1.01 -7.55
C ASP A 48 -13.19 0.43 -7.04
N TYR A 49 -11.99 0.98 -7.24
CA TYR A 49 -11.68 2.37 -6.89
C TYR A 49 -12.65 3.34 -7.61
N LYS A 50 -13.20 4.30 -6.85
CA LYS A 50 -14.23 5.25 -7.33
C LYS A 50 -15.52 4.58 -7.80
N SER A 51 -15.87 3.42 -7.22
CA SER A 51 -17.18 2.81 -7.41
C SER A 51 -18.32 3.65 -6.81
N THR A 52 -19.48 3.60 -7.47
CA THR A 52 -20.75 4.21 -7.05
C THR A 52 -21.77 3.15 -6.69
N LEU A 53 -22.86 3.54 -6.03
CA LEU A 53 -23.95 2.63 -5.61
C LEU A 53 -23.45 1.46 -4.73
N VAL A 54 -22.38 1.68 -3.97
CA VAL A 54 -21.80 0.66 -3.11
C VAL A 54 -22.72 0.40 -1.92
N ASN A 55 -23.08 -0.87 -1.73
CA ASN A 55 -23.92 -1.35 -0.62
C ASN A 55 -23.20 -2.36 0.31
N THR A 56 -21.97 -2.76 -0.03
CA THR A 56 -21.16 -3.65 0.80
C THR A 56 -20.42 -2.88 1.90
N ARG A 57 -20.18 -3.55 3.02
CA ARG A 57 -19.38 -3.04 4.15
C ARG A 57 -18.00 -3.68 4.24
N LYS A 58 -17.67 -4.58 3.33
CA LYS A 58 -16.37 -5.25 3.23
C LYS A 58 -15.65 -4.69 2.01
N PHE A 59 -14.45 -4.20 2.23
CA PHE A 59 -13.55 -3.67 1.22
C PHE A 59 -12.29 -4.52 1.23
N THR A 60 -11.89 -5.00 0.06
CA THR A 60 -10.72 -5.85 -0.12
C THR A 60 -9.75 -5.14 -1.06
N PHE A 61 -8.47 -5.13 -0.73
CA PHE A 61 -7.41 -4.54 -1.53
C PHE A 61 -6.33 -5.59 -1.74
N VAL A 62 -5.91 -5.79 -2.99
CA VAL A 62 -4.85 -6.72 -3.35
C VAL A 62 -3.67 -5.92 -3.88
N PHE A 63 -2.49 -6.18 -3.33
CA PHE A 63 -1.23 -5.56 -3.70
C PHE A 63 -0.36 -6.53 -4.52
N ASP A 64 0.62 -6.00 -5.22
CA ASP A 64 1.60 -6.75 -6.01
C ASP A 64 2.60 -7.54 -5.15
N GLU A 65 2.80 -7.11 -3.90
CA GLU A 65 3.73 -7.71 -2.95
C GLU A 65 3.13 -7.99 -1.56
N PHE A 66 3.90 -8.68 -0.70
CA PHE A 66 3.45 -8.97 0.67
C PHE A 66 3.53 -7.71 1.52
N ILE A 67 2.41 -7.38 2.15
CA ILE A 67 2.28 -6.17 2.96
C ILE A 67 2.30 -6.49 4.45
N GLU A 68 2.67 -5.49 5.23
CA GLU A 68 2.52 -5.43 6.67
C GLU A 68 1.81 -4.13 7.06
N LEU A 69 0.99 -4.19 8.12
CA LEU A 69 0.34 -3.01 8.68
C LEU A 69 1.09 -2.49 9.91
N ASN A 70 1.49 -1.22 9.87
CA ASN A 70 2.12 -0.52 10.98
C ASN A 70 1.17 0.54 11.56
N ASN A 71 0.89 0.49 12.87
CA ASN A 71 0.11 1.49 13.59
C ASN A 71 -1.23 1.87 12.89
N ILE A 72 -1.97 0.88 12.40
CA ILE A 72 -3.21 1.10 11.66
C ILE A 72 -4.25 1.90 12.47
N SER A 73 -4.32 1.66 13.79
CA SER A 73 -5.30 2.31 14.67
C SER A 73 -5.14 3.83 14.77
N SER A 74 -3.92 4.36 14.60
CA SER A 74 -3.66 5.80 14.66
C SER A 74 -3.64 6.47 13.28
N ASN A 75 -3.41 5.70 12.22
CA ASN A 75 -3.28 6.23 10.85
C ASN A 75 -4.59 6.12 10.05
N LEU A 76 -5.46 5.14 10.36
CA LEU A 76 -6.68 4.93 9.61
C LEU A 76 -7.72 6.00 9.93
N LEU A 77 -8.09 6.77 8.92
CA LEU A 77 -9.13 7.79 8.98
C LEU A 77 -10.22 7.47 7.96
N ILE A 78 -11.46 7.41 8.41
CA ILE A 78 -12.62 7.17 7.54
C ILE A 78 -13.53 8.40 7.63
N SER A 79 -13.82 8.98 6.48
CA SER A 79 -14.76 10.09 6.34
C SER A 79 -15.96 9.64 5.50
N PRO A 80 -17.21 9.86 5.96
CA PRO A 80 -17.60 10.43 7.26
C PRO A 80 -17.21 9.55 8.47
N PHE A 81 -17.00 10.19 9.61
CA PHE A 81 -16.55 9.53 10.84
C PHE A 81 -17.51 8.41 11.27
N GLN A 82 -16.94 7.26 11.61
CA GLN A 82 -17.67 6.07 12.05
C GLN A 82 -17.83 6.08 13.58
N LYS A 83 -19.00 5.69 14.08
CA LYS A 83 -19.24 5.53 15.53
C LYS A 83 -18.47 4.34 16.08
N GLN A 84 -18.38 3.26 15.31
CA GLN A 84 -17.64 2.06 15.68
C GLN A 84 -16.38 1.93 14.84
N SER A 85 -15.27 1.62 15.51
CA SER A 85 -14.01 1.36 14.83
C SER A 85 -14.14 0.17 13.86
N PRO A 86 -13.64 0.32 12.62
CA PRO A 86 -13.67 -0.75 11.63
C PRO A 86 -12.78 -1.91 12.06
N VAL A 87 -13.04 -3.10 11.51
CA VAL A 87 -12.15 -4.26 11.65
C VAL A 87 -11.23 -4.28 10.45
N VAL A 88 -9.93 -4.15 10.69
CA VAL A 88 -8.89 -4.25 9.66
C VAL A 88 -8.11 -5.53 9.87
N SER A 89 -7.92 -6.29 8.80
CA SER A 89 -7.14 -7.52 8.78
C SER A 89 -6.37 -7.61 7.48
N TYR A 90 -5.17 -8.17 7.49
CA TYR A 90 -4.40 -8.43 6.27
C TYR A 90 -3.92 -9.89 6.25
N ASN A 91 -3.70 -10.41 5.05
CA ASN A 91 -3.12 -11.73 4.82
C ASN A 91 -2.29 -11.70 3.54
N ARG A 92 -0.96 -11.84 3.67
CA ARG A 92 -0.01 -11.77 2.56
C ARG A 92 -0.17 -10.46 1.77
N ARG A 93 -0.74 -10.53 0.57
CA ARG A 93 -0.95 -9.38 -0.34
C ARG A 93 -2.31 -8.72 -0.18
N THR A 94 -3.19 -9.27 0.66
CA THR A 94 -4.59 -8.86 0.73
C THR A 94 -4.88 -8.13 2.01
N LEU A 95 -5.32 -6.88 1.90
CA LEU A 95 -5.87 -6.09 3.00
C LEU A 95 -7.40 -6.15 2.95
N THR A 96 -8.05 -6.34 4.10
CA THR A 96 -9.50 -6.33 4.22
C THR A 96 -9.92 -5.36 5.31
N VAL A 97 -10.81 -4.43 4.96
CA VAL A 97 -11.46 -3.50 5.87
C VAL A 97 -12.94 -3.83 5.95
N ARG A 98 -13.46 -4.02 7.16
CA ARG A 98 -14.88 -4.23 7.43
C ARG A 98 -15.43 -3.09 8.29
N LEU A 99 -16.36 -2.34 7.73
CA LEU A 99 -17.10 -1.30 8.46
C LEU A 99 -18.19 -1.96 9.30
N LYS A 100 -18.26 -1.61 10.59
CA LYS A 100 -19.27 -2.15 11.51
C LYS A 100 -20.59 -1.40 11.41
N ASP A 101 -20.51 -0.09 11.20
CA ASP A 101 -21.69 0.78 11.09
C ASP A 101 -22.41 0.57 9.74
N SER A 102 -23.66 1.05 9.67
CA SER A 102 -24.37 1.15 8.40
C SER A 102 -23.84 2.30 7.57
N LEU A 103 -23.83 2.14 6.25
CA LEU A 103 -23.47 3.21 5.34
C LEU A 103 -24.59 4.25 5.25
N LEU A 104 -24.22 5.53 5.26
CA LEU A 104 -25.13 6.62 4.98
C LEU A 104 -25.51 6.59 3.49
N PRO A 105 -26.78 6.81 3.13
CA PRO A 105 -27.21 6.85 1.74
C PRO A 105 -26.64 8.09 1.02
N ASN A 106 -26.43 7.97 -0.30
CA ASN A 106 -25.97 9.07 -1.17
C ASN A 106 -24.73 9.83 -0.67
N THR A 107 -23.78 9.11 -0.07
CA THR A 107 -22.62 9.72 0.58
C THR A 107 -21.33 9.21 -0.03
N THR A 108 -20.39 10.12 -0.28
CA THR A 108 -19.03 9.80 -0.69
C THR A 108 -18.21 9.49 0.56
N TYR A 109 -17.60 8.31 0.57
CA TYR A 109 -16.74 7.82 1.62
C TYR A 109 -15.28 7.88 1.16
N ASN A 110 -14.41 8.22 2.09
CA ASN A 110 -12.97 8.23 1.94
C ASN A 110 -12.36 7.40 3.08
N ILE A 111 -11.61 6.36 2.72
CA ILE A 111 -10.80 5.55 3.62
C ILE A 111 -9.34 5.91 3.37
N ASN A 112 -8.74 6.63 4.32
CA ASN A 112 -7.35 7.05 4.27
C ASN A 112 -6.53 6.23 5.25
N PHE A 113 -5.50 5.54 4.74
CA PHE A 113 -4.63 4.66 5.52
C PHE A 113 -3.37 5.36 6.03
N GLY A 114 -3.17 6.64 5.68
CA GLY A 114 -1.97 7.40 6.05
C GLY A 114 -0.71 6.67 5.61
N ASN A 115 0.16 6.37 6.57
CA ASN A 115 1.42 5.66 6.37
C ASN A 115 1.39 4.23 6.95
N ALA A 116 0.19 3.62 7.04
CA ALA A 116 0.02 2.36 7.73
C ALA A 116 0.45 1.12 6.92
N ILE A 117 0.52 1.23 5.59
CA ILE A 117 0.81 0.12 4.69
C ILE A 117 2.29 0.18 4.33
N ARG A 118 3.01 -0.93 4.52
CA ARG A 118 4.39 -1.10 4.07
C ARG A 118 4.60 -2.48 3.49
N ASP A 119 5.67 -2.68 2.73
CA ASP A 119 6.08 -4.04 2.37
C ASP A 119 6.64 -4.81 3.57
N LEU A 120 6.67 -6.14 3.44
CA LEU A 120 7.14 -7.06 4.47
C LEU A 120 8.68 -7.22 4.52
N ASN A 121 9.38 -6.99 3.42
CA ASN A 121 10.79 -7.38 3.24
C ASN A 121 11.76 -6.24 3.61
N GLU A 122 11.60 -5.07 3.01
CA GLU A 122 12.43 -3.86 3.17
C GLU A 122 11.73 -2.76 3.99
N GLY A 123 10.41 -2.84 4.16
CA GLY A 123 9.62 -1.94 5.00
C GLY A 123 9.34 -0.57 4.39
N ASN A 124 9.42 -0.45 3.07
CA ASN A 124 9.03 0.70 2.26
C ASN A 124 7.54 0.99 2.47
N VAL A 125 7.27 2.20 2.94
CA VAL A 125 5.92 2.66 3.28
C VAL A 125 5.22 3.14 2.00
N LEU A 126 3.94 2.80 1.85
CA LEU A 126 3.04 3.37 0.85
C LEU A 126 2.38 4.64 1.43
N PRO A 127 2.83 5.85 1.05
CA PRO A 127 2.39 7.07 1.70
C PRO A 127 1.02 7.54 1.21
N GLY A 128 0.14 7.89 2.14
CA GLY A 128 -1.13 8.57 1.86
C GLY A 128 -2.14 7.74 1.07
N PHE A 129 -2.06 6.40 1.15
CA PHE A 129 -2.98 5.54 0.41
C PHE A 129 -4.44 5.85 0.79
N THR A 130 -5.23 6.21 -0.22
CA THR A 130 -6.59 6.69 -0.04
C THR A 130 -7.53 5.99 -1.02
N TYR A 131 -8.61 5.42 -0.49
CA TYR A 131 -9.65 4.76 -1.25
C TYR A 131 -10.97 5.52 -1.14
N VAL A 132 -11.61 5.81 -2.28
CA VAL A 132 -12.84 6.60 -2.35
C VAL A 132 -13.94 5.82 -3.05
N PHE A 133 -15.15 5.85 -2.50
CA PHE A 133 -16.34 5.24 -3.07
C PHE A 133 -17.60 6.05 -2.71
N SER A 134 -18.72 5.81 -3.39
CA SER A 134 -20.01 6.43 -3.05
C SER A 134 -21.10 5.38 -2.89
N THR A 135 -21.96 5.58 -1.89
CA THR A 135 -23.21 4.83 -1.76
C THR A 135 -24.32 5.36 -2.67
N GLY A 136 -24.14 6.57 -3.22
CA GLY A 136 -25.01 7.17 -4.21
C GLY A 136 -24.52 6.98 -5.64
N PRO A 137 -25.24 7.56 -6.62
CA PRO A 137 -24.87 7.51 -8.03
C PRO A 137 -23.72 8.48 -8.39
N LEU A 138 -23.37 9.40 -7.50
CA LEU A 138 -22.38 10.45 -7.74
C LEU A 138 -21.26 10.37 -6.70
N LEU A 139 -20.03 10.57 -7.16
CA LEU A 139 -18.88 10.90 -6.31
C LEU A 139 -18.81 12.42 -6.15
N ASP A 140 -18.81 12.89 -4.92
CA ASP A 140 -18.56 14.30 -4.65
C ASP A 140 -17.10 14.61 -4.98
N SER A 141 -16.90 15.59 -5.86
CA SER A 141 -15.56 16.05 -6.25
C SER A 141 -15.01 17.10 -5.29
N LEU A 142 -15.83 17.59 -4.35
CA LEU A 142 -15.53 18.74 -3.48
C LEU A 142 -15.04 19.98 -4.26
N SER A 143 -15.40 20.06 -5.54
CA SER A 143 -15.02 21.16 -6.41
C SER A 143 -16.19 22.13 -6.58
N ILE A 144 -15.91 23.42 -6.35
CA ILE A 144 -16.84 24.52 -6.63
C ILE A 144 -16.17 25.39 -7.68
N SER A 145 -16.91 25.69 -8.75
CA SER A 145 -16.48 26.62 -9.80
C SER A 145 -17.55 27.70 -9.97
N GLY A 146 -17.11 28.92 -10.27
CA GLY A 146 -18.00 30.07 -10.41
C GLY A 146 -17.23 31.36 -10.67
N ARG A 147 -17.96 32.43 -11.01
CA ARG A 147 -17.41 33.79 -11.15
C ARG A 147 -17.93 34.65 -10.00
N VAL A 148 -17.04 35.39 -9.36
CA VAL A 148 -17.42 36.40 -8.36
C VAL A 148 -17.43 37.76 -9.05
N LEU A 149 -18.59 38.41 -9.05
CA LEU A 149 -18.81 39.72 -9.67
C LEU A 149 -19.33 40.68 -8.60
N MET A 150 -18.90 41.94 -8.68
CA MET A 150 -19.43 43.01 -7.83
C MET A 150 -20.88 43.31 -8.21
N ALA A 151 -21.78 43.39 -7.23
CA ALA A 151 -23.20 43.61 -7.49
C ALA A 151 -23.47 44.99 -8.10
N GLU A 152 -22.68 46.00 -7.74
CA GLU A 152 -22.87 47.40 -8.17
C GLU A 152 -22.35 47.66 -9.59
N THR A 153 -21.29 46.96 -10.02
CA THR A 153 -20.60 47.25 -11.29
C THR A 153 -20.69 46.12 -12.31
N GLY A 154 -21.07 44.91 -11.88
CA GLY A 154 -21.06 43.70 -12.72
C GLY A 154 -19.67 43.26 -13.18
N LYS A 155 -18.60 43.89 -12.69
CA LYS A 155 -17.21 43.59 -13.05
C LYS A 155 -16.53 42.74 -11.96
N ALA A 156 -15.51 42.00 -12.36
CA ALA A 156 -14.65 41.28 -11.43
C ALA A 156 -13.72 42.27 -10.73
N ASP A 157 -13.63 42.20 -9.40
CA ASP A 157 -12.71 42.97 -8.59
C ASP A 157 -11.57 42.06 -8.12
N SER A 158 -10.33 42.54 -8.29
CA SER A 158 -9.11 41.77 -7.99
C SER A 158 -8.77 41.77 -6.50
N THR A 159 -9.43 42.61 -5.68
CA THR A 159 -9.18 42.66 -4.23
C THR A 159 -10.05 41.70 -3.42
N LEU A 160 -10.97 40.97 -4.06
CA LEU A 160 -11.90 40.08 -3.36
C LEU A 160 -11.21 38.79 -2.93
N LEU A 161 -11.44 38.40 -1.67
CA LEU A 161 -10.94 37.15 -1.12
C LEU A 161 -12.10 36.18 -0.91
N VAL A 162 -12.00 35.02 -1.55
CA VAL A 162 -13.02 33.98 -1.53
C VAL A 162 -12.55 32.84 -0.64
N MET A 163 -13.29 32.56 0.43
CA MET A 163 -12.98 31.47 1.34
C MET A 163 -14.11 30.42 1.33
N LEU A 164 -13.74 29.16 1.12
CA LEU A 164 -14.61 28.02 1.37
C LEU A 164 -14.46 27.56 2.82
N ARG A 165 -15.57 27.50 3.57
CA ARG A 165 -15.60 26.90 4.91
C ARG A 165 -16.10 25.45 4.83
N CYS A 166 -15.65 24.61 5.76
CA CYS A 166 -15.83 23.14 5.82
C CYS A 166 -17.29 22.63 5.92
N TYR A 167 -18.28 23.46 5.59
CA TYR A 167 -19.71 23.14 5.52
C TYR A 167 -20.31 23.73 4.24
N CYS A 168 -19.52 23.78 3.17
CA CYS A 168 -19.91 24.31 1.86
C CYS A 168 -20.52 25.72 1.94
N LYS A 169 -20.02 26.55 2.87
CA LYS A 169 -20.44 27.95 2.97
C LYS A 169 -19.36 28.83 2.35
N LEU A 170 -19.71 29.44 1.22
CA LEU A 170 -18.90 30.47 0.57
C LEU A 170 -18.99 31.75 1.40
N VAL A 171 -17.84 32.27 1.83
CA VAL A 171 -17.76 33.57 2.50
C VAL A 171 -16.91 34.47 1.61
N ILE A 172 -17.49 35.60 1.20
CA ILE A 172 -16.80 36.64 0.44
C ILE A 172 -16.38 37.69 1.46
N VAL A 173 -15.07 37.93 1.57
CA VAL A 173 -14.50 38.94 2.45
C VAL A 173 -13.91 40.05 1.58
N LYS A 174 -14.21 41.29 1.97
CA LYS A 174 -13.65 42.50 1.35
C LYS A 174 -12.60 43.10 2.28
#